data_AF-A0A833EMV4-F1
#
_entry.id   AF-A0A833EMV4-F1
#
_cell.length_a   1.000
_cell.length_b   1.000
_cell.length_c   1.000
_cell.angle_alpha   90.00
_cell.angle_beta   90.00
_cell.angle_gamma   90.00
#
_symmetry.space_group_name_H-M   'P 1'
#
loop_
_entity.id
_entity.type
_entity.pdbx_description
1 polymer ?
#
loop_
_entity_poly.entity_id
_entity_poly.type
_entity_poly.pdbx_seq_one_letter_code
_entity_poly.pdbx_strand_id
1 'polypeptide(L)'
;MNYCSGCHAPALLLSNESEHEVATAGDDLVAKSNIGCNACHAVKRINNTIGNGDYVLQRPRSYEHMSSDVEWYRRLFAFKLHVDPDPHKEFFLKPFMTRQNSEFCSSCHKLNSAIRQTQHLSIGGMNNYDSWQKSAFAGERIDAFKHVREHDCADCHMPRMRMDDPAAKRGTVHDHSFKYNILSQAGDDADDPIVQKYKINPIQLDVVAFQNLSKDGAPAPVNYFDEVKVNITPGSAVRMEVLVQSTEVGHDFPGRYSESMETWLEISVRDQQDRMVFQSGAIDDFNRIDEKAHRWGTVYRDRKGNIVTWPHGFSASDISYNHRIQPLTSEMVPYEFKIPENCGSELYISAQIKQRRRQTNEAELLTLKGTIATAVNGMHSGQYVDTHKIIAETEVKVSLPEQRRLNRQDDIPNSGDRYDIWFNYGIALYLKGEWDEAERAFLQAAKLRSTDVHLWLNLARTALDKNDFESMEIYLEKSQSIDPDLNKITYYRALMAEKQGDLDSAVTLLRDIRKDFYADRVFLLKLAEIQMKRNYYKRAGKWYKKILEFAPDDLDAHRGLREVYKNTGNDEGYQNEDKLVRALEKALLHE
;
A
#
# COMPACT_ATOMS: atom_id res chain seq x y z
N MET A 1 -24.88 12.33 -9.79
CA MET A 1 -24.20 13.10 -8.73
C MET A 1 -24.06 12.33 -7.42
N ASN A 2 -25.07 11.55 -6.98
CA ASN A 2 -25.08 10.87 -5.66
C ASN A 2 -23.90 9.92 -5.35
N TYR A 3 -23.23 9.34 -6.37
CA TYR A 3 -22.11 8.42 -6.15
C TYR A 3 -20.87 9.12 -5.57
N CYS A 4 -20.48 10.28 -6.11
CA CYS A 4 -19.30 11.02 -5.64
C CYS A 4 -19.61 11.80 -4.36
N SER A 5 -20.83 12.32 -4.23
CA SER A 5 -21.24 13.12 -3.07
C SER A 5 -21.23 12.34 -1.76
N GLY A 6 -21.34 11.00 -1.80
CA GLY A 6 -21.22 10.15 -0.62
C GLY A 6 -19.87 10.24 0.08
N CYS A 7 -18.78 10.51 -0.65
CA CYS A 7 -17.45 10.66 -0.05
C CYS A 7 -17.00 12.12 -0.04
N HIS A 8 -17.30 12.86 -1.11
CA HIS A 8 -16.77 14.20 -1.30
C HIS A 8 -17.64 15.26 -0.65
N ALA A 9 -18.97 15.19 -0.76
CA ALA A 9 -19.88 16.25 -0.32
C ALA A 9 -21.12 15.70 0.44
N PRO A 10 -20.94 15.00 1.56
CA PRO A 10 -22.06 14.37 2.28
C PRO A 10 -23.04 15.39 2.87
N ALA A 11 -22.60 16.62 3.14
CA ALA A 11 -23.48 17.70 3.59
C ALA A 11 -24.56 18.05 2.54
N LEU A 12 -24.20 18.10 1.25
CA LEU A 12 -25.13 18.39 0.15
C LEU A 12 -26.17 17.27 -0.05
N LEU A 13 -25.81 16.02 0.24
CA LEU A 13 -26.76 14.90 0.22
C LEU A 13 -27.85 15.05 1.30
N LEU A 14 -27.54 15.73 2.41
CA LEU A 14 -28.47 15.91 3.53
C LEU A 14 -29.34 17.17 3.41
N SER A 15 -28.93 18.18 2.64
CA SER A 15 -29.69 19.43 2.49
C SER A 15 -30.83 19.34 1.45
N ASN A 16 -30.94 18.24 0.71
CA ASN A 16 -31.86 18.07 -0.42
C ASN A 16 -31.67 19.14 -1.53
N GLU A 17 -30.52 19.83 -1.54
CA GLU A 17 -30.11 20.81 -2.57
C GLU A 17 -29.36 20.14 -3.72
N SER A 18 -29.64 18.86 -3.97
CA SER A 18 -28.96 18.02 -4.98
C SER A 18 -29.14 18.47 -6.44
N GLU A 19 -29.87 19.57 -6.67
CA GLU A 19 -30.09 20.19 -7.99
C GLU A 19 -29.06 21.28 -8.34
N HIS A 20 -28.18 21.69 -7.41
CA HIS A 20 -27.14 22.66 -7.74
C HIS A 20 -26.01 22.05 -8.59
N GLU A 21 -25.81 22.62 -9.79
CA GLU A 21 -24.72 22.27 -10.68
C GLU A 21 -23.37 22.40 -9.95
N VAL A 22 -22.50 21.39 -10.10
CA VAL A 22 -21.14 21.32 -9.53
C VAL A 22 -20.31 22.58 -9.85
N ALA A 23 -20.67 23.32 -10.90
CA ALA A 23 -20.01 24.57 -11.31
C ALA A 23 -20.22 25.75 -10.35
N THR A 24 -21.27 25.76 -9.51
CA THR A 24 -21.54 26.85 -8.53
C THR A 24 -21.20 26.47 -7.08
N ALA A 25 -20.79 25.21 -6.84
CA ALA A 25 -20.40 24.69 -5.53
C ALA A 25 -19.19 25.42 -4.89
N GLY A 26 -18.42 26.16 -5.69
CA GLY A 26 -17.31 26.98 -5.20
C GLY A 26 -17.73 28.18 -4.34
N ASP A 27 -19.00 28.58 -4.35
CA ASP A 27 -19.51 29.75 -3.60
C ASP A 27 -20.46 29.41 -2.45
N ASP A 28 -21.17 28.28 -2.53
CA ASP A 28 -22.07 27.80 -1.48
C ASP A 28 -21.33 27.39 -0.21
N LEU A 29 -21.71 27.97 0.94
CA LEU A 29 -21.13 27.67 2.25
C LEU A 29 -21.35 26.21 2.67
N VAL A 30 -22.45 25.58 2.24
CA VAL A 30 -22.75 24.16 2.52
C VAL A 30 -21.81 23.27 1.70
N ALA A 31 -21.62 23.58 0.42
CA ALA A 31 -20.64 22.91 -0.43
C ALA A 31 -19.18 23.12 0.04
N LYS A 32 -18.82 24.34 0.49
CA LYS A 32 -17.50 24.65 1.09
C LYS A 32 -17.24 23.87 2.38
N SER A 33 -18.29 23.54 3.14
CA SER A 33 -18.19 22.75 4.38
C SER A 33 -17.96 21.25 4.12
N ASN A 34 -18.04 20.81 2.87
CA ASN A 34 -17.68 19.51 2.29
C ASN A 34 -17.65 18.32 3.29
N ILE A 35 -16.46 17.96 3.79
CA ILE A 35 -16.23 16.92 4.82
C ILE A 35 -15.97 17.61 6.17
N GLY A 36 -17.03 18.10 6.80
CA GLY A 36 -16.97 18.69 8.15
C GLY A 36 -17.14 17.65 9.27
N CYS A 37 -17.11 18.08 10.53
CA CYS A 37 -17.20 17.20 11.70
C CYS A 37 -18.39 16.22 11.64
N ASN A 38 -19.56 16.71 11.18
CA ASN A 38 -20.78 15.90 11.09
C ASN A 38 -20.72 14.85 9.97
N ALA A 39 -19.87 15.02 8.95
CA ALA A 39 -19.69 14.00 7.91
C ALA A 39 -19.17 12.68 8.50
N CYS A 40 -18.28 12.77 9.49
CA CYS A 40 -17.70 11.61 10.19
C CYS A 40 -18.47 11.29 11.47
N HIS A 41 -18.68 12.28 12.34
CA HIS A 41 -19.18 12.06 13.69
C HIS A 41 -20.71 11.87 13.78
N ALA A 42 -21.47 12.21 12.72
CA ALA A 42 -22.90 11.93 12.67
C ALA A 42 -23.21 10.55 12.03
N VAL A 43 -22.19 9.77 11.67
CA VAL A 43 -22.36 8.39 11.21
C VAL A 43 -22.93 7.56 12.36
N LYS A 44 -24.10 6.97 12.12
CA LYS A 44 -24.78 6.06 13.04
C LYS A 44 -24.27 4.63 12.89
N ARG A 45 -23.99 4.21 11.66
CA ARG A 45 -23.61 2.84 11.31
C ARG A 45 -22.85 2.81 9.99
N ILE A 46 -21.81 1.97 9.93
CA ILE A 46 -21.17 1.51 8.70
C ILE A 46 -21.86 0.23 8.26
N ASN A 47 -22.30 0.15 7.01
CA ASN A 47 -23.06 -1.02 6.53
C ASN A 47 -22.13 -2.18 6.16
N ASN A 48 -20.98 -1.89 5.55
CA ASN A 48 -19.93 -2.84 5.17
C ASN A 48 -18.64 -2.08 4.77
N THR A 49 -17.63 -2.82 4.30
CA THR A 49 -16.31 -2.36 3.85
C THR A 49 -16.20 -2.24 2.32
N ILE A 50 -17.31 -2.22 1.58
CA ILE A 50 -17.31 -2.12 0.12
C ILE A 50 -16.88 -0.73 -0.37
N GLY A 51 -16.91 0.26 0.53
CA GLY A 51 -16.63 1.65 0.22
C GLY A 51 -17.81 2.42 -0.39
N ASN A 52 -17.50 3.37 -1.28
CA ASN A 52 -18.48 4.21 -2.00
C ASN A 52 -19.45 5.04 -1.13
N GLY A 53 -19.07 5.37 0.09
CA GLY A 53 -19.89 6.10 1.05
C GLY A 53 -21.03 5.27 1.65
N ASP A 54 -20.86 3.94 1.79
CA ASP A 54 -21.90 3.06 2.33
C ASP A 54 -22.03 3.12 3.87
N TYR A 55 -22.59 4.23 4.34
CA TYR A 55 -22.86 4.51 5.74
C TYR A 55 -24.21 5.18 5.95
N VAL A 56 -24.71 5.14 7.19
CA VAL A 56 -25.98 5.78 7.59
C VAL A 56 -25.67 6.98 8.47
N LEU A 57 -26.05 8.18 8.03
CA LEU A 57 -26.01 9.39 8.85
C LEU A 57 -27.26 9.50 9.73
N GLN A 58 -27.09 10.02 10.94
CA GLN A 58 -28.18 10.37 11.83
C GLN A 58 -28.05 11.84 12.24
N ARG A 59 -29.16 12.57 12.25
CA ARG A 59 -29.19 13.94 12.76
C ARG A 59 -29.17 13.95 14.30
N PRO A 60 -28.32 14.77 14.95
CA PRO A 60 -28.32 14.91 16.41
C PRO A 60 -29.63 15.52 16.90
N ARG A 61 -30.25 14.91 17.92
CA ARG A 61 -31.45 15.48 18.58
C ARG A 61 -31.16 16.85 19.20
N SER A 62 -29.93 17.07 19.65
CA SER A 62 -29.46 18.35 20.17
C SER A 62 -29.41 19.47 19.14
N TYR A 63 -29.51 19.18 17.84
CA TYR A 63 -29.53 20.19 16.79
C TYR A 63 -30.66 21.20 17.01
N GLU A 64 -31.85 20.75 17.38
CA GLU A 64 -33.01 21.62 17.63
C GLU A 64 -32.75 22.60 18.78
N HIS A 65 -31.92 22.20 19.75
CA HIS A 65 -31.54 23.07 20.86
C HIS A 65 -30.46 24.08 20.49
N MET A 66 -29.47 23.67 19.70
CA MET A 66 -28.37 24.53 19.25
C MET A 66 -28.81 25.55 18.19
N SER A 67 -29.78 25.18 17.35
CA SER A 67 -30.34 26.02 16.27
C SER A 67 -31.48 26.92 16.73
N SER A 68 -31.81 26.95 18.02
CA SER A 68 -32.87 27.81 18.54
C SER A 68 -32.52 29.29 18.38
N ASP A 69 -33.47 30.10 17.90
CA ASP A 69 -33.33 31.56 17.83
C ASP A 69 -33.31 32.25 19.21
N VAL A 70 -33.60 31.49 20.28
CA VAL A 70 -33.73 32.01 21.64
C VAL A 70 -32.37 31.91 22.36
N GLU A 71 -31.71 33.05 22.57
CA GLU A 71 -30.34 33.09 23.10
C GLU A 71 -30.19 32.44 24.49
N TRP A 72 -31.09 32.73 25.43
CA TRP A 72 -30.99 32.17 26.79
C TRP A 72 -31.13 30.64 26.77
N TYR A 73 -31.93 30.10 25.84
CA TYR A 73 -32.11 28.67 25.67
C TYR A 73 -30.84 28.00 25.14
N ARG A 74 -30.16 28.63 24.16
CA ARG A 74 -28.83 28.18 23.71
C ARG A 74 -27.80 28.20 24.83
N ARG A 75 -27.79 29.24 25.68
CA ARG A 75 -26.88 29.33 26.84
C ARG A 75 -27.17 28.23 27.87
N LEU A 76 -28.44 27.95 28.15
CA LEU A 76 -28.84 26.86 29.05
C LEU A 76 -28.40 25.50 28.49
N PHE A 77 -28.58 25.27 27.19
CA PHE A 77 -28.11 24.06 26.53
C PHE A 77 -26.59 23.94 26.58
N ALA A 78 -25.84 25.01 26.32
CA ALA A 78 -24.38 25.02 26.42
C ALA A 78 -23.90 24.74 27.85
N PHE A 79 -24.57 25.30 28.86
CA PHE A 79 -24.30 24.97 30.27
C PHE A 79 -24.54 23.49 30.55
N LYS A 80 -25.68 22.94 30.11
CA LYS A 80 -26.00 21.51 30.27
C LYS A 80 -24.95 20.63 29.61
N LEU A 81 -24.46 21.00 28.43
CA LEU A 81 -23.39 20.27 27.73
C LEU A 81 -22.08 20.23 28.52
N HIS A 82 -21.74 21.30 29.26
CA HIS A 82 -20.54 21.34 30.10
C HIS A 82 -20.68 20.49 31.37
N VAL A 83 -21.88 20.44 31.95
CA VAL A 83 -22.15 19.70 33.20
C VAL A 83 -22.39 18.21 32.93
N ASP A 84 -23.01 17.87 31.81
CA ASP A 84 -23.36 16.50 31.39
C ASP A 84 -23.04 16.30 29.90
N PRO A 85 -21.75 16.05 29.55
CA PRO A 85 -21.32 15.90 28.17
C PRO A 85 -21.62 14.51 27.58
N ASP A 86 -22.02 13.53 28.39
CA ASP A 86 -22.16 12.15 27.94
C ASP A 86 -23.17 11.96 26.79
N PRO A 87 -24.37 12.59 26.80
CA PRO A 87 -25.28 12.51 25.66
C PRO A 87 -24.70 13.03 24.34
N HIS A 88 -23.84 14.06 24.41
CA HIS A 88 -23.15 14.59 23.23
C HIS A 88 -22.06 13.61 22.76
N LYS A 89 -21.25 13.12 23.69
CA LYS A 89 -20.18 12.17 23.43
C LYS A 89 -20.70 10.86 22.84
N GLU A 90 -21.76 10.28 23.39
CA GLU A 90 -22.38 9.06 22.86
C GLU A 90 -22.95 9.26 21.46
N PHE A 91 -23.41 10.47 21.14
CA PHE A 91 -23.87 10.80 19.80
C PHE A 91 -22.72 10.85 18.80
N PHE A 92 -21.66 11.60 19.10
CA PHE A 92 -20.60 11.92 18.14
C PHE A 92 -19.39 10.97 18.16
N LEU A 93 -19.22 10.15 19.20
CA LEU A 93 -18.13 9.17 19.31
C LEU A 93 -18.68 7.76 19.45
N LYS A 94 -18.89 7.10 18.31
CA LYS A 94 -19.36 5.72 18.26
C LYS A 94 -18.23 4.73 18.54
N PRO A 95 -18.52 3.53 19.11
CA PRO A 95 -17.50 2.52 19.37
C PRO A 95 -16.67 2.14 18.13
N PHE A 96 -17.30 2.07 16.95
CA PHE A 96 -16.61 1.71 15.70
C PHE A 96 -15.52 2.72 15.29
N MET A 97 -15.62 4.00 15.68
CA MET A 97 -14.57 5.00 15.40
C MET A 97 -13.25 4.70 16.14
N THR A 98 -13.30 3.84 17.16
CA THR A 98 -12.14 3.44 17.98
C THR A 98 -11.78 1.96 17.89
N ARG A 99 -12.75 1.09 17.58
CA ARG A 99 -12.55 -0.37 17.54
C ARG A 99 -12.55 -0.95 16.14
N GLN A 100 -13.07 -0.20 15.17
CA GLN A 100 -13.24 -0.58 13.76
C GLN A 100 -12.90 0.65 12.89
N ASN A 101 -11.80 1.32 13.25
CA ASN A 101 -11.44 2.62 12.70
C ASN A 101 -11.13 2.50 11.20
N SER A 102 -10.40 1.47 10.80
CA SER A 102 -10.08 1.22 9.40
C SER A 102 -11.32 0.88 8.57
N GLU A 103 -12.25 0.08 9.10
CA GLU A 103 -13.54 -0.20 8.45
C GLU A 103 -14.37 1.08 8.31
N PHE A 104 -14.33 1.95 9.31
CA PHE A 104 -14.95 3.28 9.24
C PHE A 104 -14.35 4.12 8.11
N CYS A 105 -13.03 4.19 8.00
CA CYS A 105 -12.33 4.88 6.92
C CYS A 105 -12.57 4.25 5.54
N SER A 106 -12.74 2.92 5.47
CA SER A 106 -12.99 2.18 4.23
C SER A 106 -14.22 2.69 3.48
N SER A 107 -15.21 3.21 4.21
CA SER A 107 -16.43 3.74 3.61
C SER A 107 -16.14 4.84 2.58
N CYS A 108 -15.07 5.63 2.74
CA CYS A 108 -14.65 6.66 1.78
C CYS A 108 -13.32 6.36 1.08
N HIS A 109 -12.42 5.59 1.71
CA HIS A 109 -11.07 5.27 1.21
C HIS A 109 -10.97 3.93 0.48
N LYS A 110 -12.13 3.31 0.21
CA LYS A 110 -12.31 2.24 -0.78
C LYS A 110 -13.38 2.66 -1.79
N LEU A 111 -13.07 2.45 -3.06
CA LEU A 111 -13.96 2.68 -4.18
C LEU A 111 -14.11 1.35 -4.92
N ASN A 112 -15.32 0.81 -4.89
CA ASN A 112 -15.65 -0.42 -5.58
C ASN A 112 -16.75 -0.16 -6.62
N SER A 113 -16.39 -0.24 -7.89
CA SER A 113 -17.27 -0.01 -9.03
C SER A 113 -17.95 -1.27 -9.56
N ALA A 114 -17.61 -2.46 -9.05
CA ALA A 114 -18.10 -3.74 -9.54
C ALA A 114 -19.53 -4.09 -9.05
N ILE A 115 -19.98 -3.49 -7.93
CA ILE A 115 -21.19 -3.96 -7.23
C ILE A 115 -22.44 -3.09 -7.50
N ARG A 116 -22.31 -1.94 -8.17
CA ARG A 116 -23.49 -1.22 -8.68
C ARG A 116 -23.77 -1.58 -10.14
N GLN A 117 -25.05 -1.85 -10.41
CA GLN A 117 -25.65 -2.22 -11.70
C GLN A 117 -25.56 -1.13 -12.79
N THR A 118 -24.45 -0.39 -12.90
CA THR A 118 -24.19 0.38 -14.10
C THR A 118 -23.84 -0.61 -15.21
N GLN A 119 -24.45 -0.48 -16.38
CA GLN A 119 -24.12 -1.26 -17.60
C GLN A 119 -22.65 -1.08 -18.05
N HIS A 120 -21.90 -0.27 -17.30
CA HIS A 120 -20.49 0.02 -17.46
C HIS A 120 -19.82 -0.34 -16.12
N LEU A 121 -19.13 -1.48 -16.09
CA LEU A 121 -18.11 -1.73 -15.07
C LEU A 121 -17.01 -0.70 -15.28
N SER A 122 -16.85 0.22 -14.34
CA SER A 122 -15.62 0.99 -14.18
C SER A 122 -14.64 0.14 -13.37
N ILE A 123 -13.33 0.22 -13.60
CA ILE A 123 -12.30 -0.51 -12.84
C ILE A 123 -11.47 0.47 -11.96
N GLY A 124 -11.71 1.77 -12.12
CA GLY A 124 -10.96 2.82 -11.42
C GLY A 124 -11.46 3.05 -9.99
N GLY A 125 -10.54 3.08 -9.03
CA GLY A 125 -10.86 3.45 -7.66
C GLY A 125 -9.67 3.36 -6.69
N MET A 126 -9.63 4.30 -5.73
CA MET A 126 -8.77 4.17 -4.55
C MET A 126 -9.20 2.94 -3.75
N ASN A 127 -8.27 2.03 -3.46
CA ASN A 127 -8.50 0.92 -2.56
C ASN A 127 -7.32 0.75 -1.61
N ASN A 128 -7.20 1.66 -0.65
CA ASN A 128 -6.14 1.57 0.37
C ASN A 128 -6.51 0.58 1.48
N TYR A 129 -7.81 0.37 1.71
CA TYR A 129 -8.30 -0.49 2.79
C TYR A 129 -7.91 -1.95 2.56
N ASP A 130 -8.11 -2.51 1.36
CA ASP A 130 -7.78 -3.92 1.13
C ASP A 130 -6.27 -4.17 1.17
N SER A 131 -5.46 -3.22 0.67
CA SER A 131 -4.00 -3.29 0.81
C SER A 131 -3.57 -3.19 2.28
N TRP A 132 -4.23 -2.33 3.08
CA TRP A 132 -4.02 -2.26 4.53
C TRP A 132 -4.41 -3.54 5.25
N GLN A 133 -5.57 -4.10 4.95
CA GLN A 133 -6.04 -5.36 5.52
C GLN A 133 -5.08 -6.52 5.19
N LYS A 134 -4.45 -6.47 4.01
CA LYS A 134 -3.40 -7.42 3.59
C LYS A 134 -2.03 -7.08 4.17
N SER A 135 -1.86 -6.09 5.02
CA SER A 135 -0.57 -5.77 5.64
C SER A 135 -0.44 -6.39 7.03
N ALA A 136 0.76 -6.41 7.59
CA ALA A 136 0.93 -6.77 9.00
C ALA A 136 0.44 -5.66 9.96
N PHE A 137 0.15 -4.44 9.48
CA PHE A 137 -0.37 -3.35 10.30
C PHE A 137 -1.84 -3.55 10.66
N ALA A 138 -2.62 -4.23 9.83
CA ALA A 138 -3.97 -4.64 10.19
C ALA A 138 -4.02 -5.68 11.32
N GLY A 139 -2.86 -6.10 11.83
CA GLY A 139 -2.72 -7.25 12.69
C GLY A 139 -2.77 -8.54 11.90
N GLU A 140 -2.99 -9.64 12.62
CA GLU A 140 -3.49 -10.98 12.22
C GLU A 140 -3.04 -11.61 10.89
N ARG A 141 -2.12 -11.05 10.09
CA ARG A 141 -1.70 -11.61 8.80
C ARG A 141 -0.72 -12.76 9.01
N ILE A 142 -1.18 -13.97 8.69
CA ILE A 142 -0.44 -15.21 8.92
C ILE A 142 0.82 -15.33 8.04
N ASP A 143 0.79 -14.79 6.84
CA ASP A 143 1.85 -14.89 5.83
C ASP A 143 2.72 -13.63 5.71
N ALA A 144 2.56 -12.62 6.57
CA ALA A 144 3.39 -11.41 6.48
C ALA A 144 4.88 -11.73 6.72
N PHE A 145 5.76 -11.11 5.94
CA PHE A 145 7.23 -11.27 6.04
C PHE A 145 7.81 -10.71 7.33
N LYS A 146 7.19 -9.67 7.88
CA LYS A 146 7.60 -8.97 9.11
C LYS A 146 6.48 -9.01 10.13
N HIS A 147 6.84 -8.80 11.39
CA HIS A 147 5.91 -8.43 12.43
C HIS A 147 6.09 -6.96 12.77
N VAL A 148 4.96 -6.28 12.86
CA VAL A 148 4.86 -4.91 13.35
C VAL A 148 3.74 -4.88 14.37
N ARG A 149 3.78 -3.88 15.24
CA ARG A 149 2.65 -3.58 16.09
C ARG A 149 1.45 -3.20 15.21
N GLU A 150 0.26 -3.66 15.60
CA GLU A 150 -0.98 -3.34 14.92
C GLU A 150 -1.24 -1.82 14.95
N HIS A 151 -1.60 -1.28 13.79
CA HIS A 151 -1.93 0.12 13.57
C HIS A 151 -3.13 0.26 12.66
N ASP A 152 -4.11 1.05 13.08
CA ASP A 152 -5.23 1.44 12.25
C ASP A 152 -4.93 2.71 11.44
N CYS A 153 -5.88 3.14 10.60
CA CYS A 153 -5.71 4.35 9.81
C CYS A 153 -5.48 5.60 10.69
N ALA A 154 -6.13 5.70 11.85
CA ALA A 154 -6.02 6.85 12.73
C ALA A 154 -4.69 6.92 13.49
N ASP A 155 -4.02 5.79 13.73
CA ASP A 155 -2.70 5.81 14.37
C ASP A 155 -1.66 6.60 13.55
N CYS A 156 -1.71 6.51 12.21
CA CYS A 156 -0.82 7.24 11.30
C CYS A 156 -1.42 8.55 10.76
N HIS A 157 -2.71 8.55 10.37
CA HIS A 157 -3.33 9.72 9.75
C HIS A 157 -3.97 10.71 10.75
N MET A 158 -4.16 10.29 12.00
CA MET A 158 -4.72 11.10 13.09
C MET A 158 -3.91 10.93 14.40
N PRO A 159 -2.58 11.11 14.38
CA PRO A 159 -1.73 10.81 15.52
C PRO A 159 -2.13 11.62 16.75
N ARG A 160 -1.81 11.08 17.93
CA ARG A 160 -2.10 11.77 19.20
C ARG A 160 -1.17 12.96 19.40
N MET A 161 -1.78 14.10 19.70
CA MET A 161 -1.09 15.34 19.98
C MET A 161 -1.52 15.91 21.34
N ARG A 162 -0.56 16.49 22.06
CA ARG A 162 -0.79 17.09 23.37
C ARG A 162 -1.55 18.40 23.18
N MET A 163 -2.70 18.50 23.83
CA MET A 163 -3.58 19.68 23.76
C MET A 163 -4.21 19.91 25.13
N ASP A 164 -4.39 21.18 25.47
CA ASP A 164 -5.15 21.60 26.65
C ASP A 164 -6.63 21.76 26.25
N ASP A 165 -7.29 20.62 26.05
CA ASP A 165 -8.67 20.53 25.58
C ASP A 165 -9.51 19.69 26.58
N PRO A 166 -10.75 20.08 26.93
CA PRO A 166 -11.61 19.29 27.82
C PRO A 166 -11.90 17.86 27.33
N ALA A 167 -11.82 17.60 26.01
CA ALA A 167 -11.94 16.28 25.41
C ALA A 167 -10.62 15.49 25.41
N ALA A 168 -9.51 16.08 25.85
CA ALA A 168 -8.20 15.43 25.88
C ALA A 168 -8.17 14.25 26.86
N LYS A 169 -7.93 13.05 26.33
CA LYS A 169 -7.73 11.85 27.14
C LYS A 169 -6.25 11.73 27.47
N ARG A 170 -5.92 11.74 28.76
CA ARG A 170 -4.53 11.73 29.24
C ARG A 170 -3.71 12.89 28.65
N GLY A 171 -4.33 14.06 28.50
CA GLY A 171 -3.70 15.26 27.95
C GLY A 171 -3.44 15.22 26.43
N THR A 172 -4.06 14.30 25.70
CA THR A 172 -3.91 14.17 24.24
C THR A 172 -5.24 14.08 23.52
N VAL A 173 -5.29 14.61 22.29
CA VAL A 173 -6.39 14.44 21.32
C VAL A 173 -5.84 13.88 20.01
N HIS A 174 -6.69 13.28 19.20
CA HIS A 174 -6.31 12.90 17.83
C HIS A 174 -6.19 14.16 16.96
N ASP A 175 -5.13 14.25 16.17
CA ASP A 175 -5.01 15.29 15.16
C ASP A 175 -6.04 15.08 14.04
N HIS A 176 -6.85 16.09 13.75
CA HIS A 176 -7.83 16.08 12.66
C HIS A 176 -7.38 16.95 11.48
N SER A 177 -6.11 17.37 11.45
CA SER A 177 -5.54 18.11 10.33
C SER A 177 -5.40 17.25 9.06
N PHE A 178 -5.21 15.92 9.24
CA PHE A 178 -4.88 14.97 8.18
C PHE A 178 -3.70 15.42 7.30
N LYS A 179 -2.83 16.29 7.83
CA LYS A 179 -1.67 16.84 7.11
C LYS A 179 -0.57 15.80 6.87
N TYR A 180 -0.58 14.68 7.59
CA TYR A 180 0.38 13.57 7.47
C TYR A 180 0.21 12.72 6.19
N ASN A 181 -0.60 13.17 5.25
CA ASN A 181 -0.65 12.57 3.93
C ASN A 181 0.66 12.92 3.20
N ILE A 182 1.31 11.91 2.62
CA ILE A 182 2.56 12.04 1.82
C ILE A 182 2.43 13.11 0.70
N LEU A 183 1.19 13.49 0.38
CA LEU A 183 0.78 14.48 -0.62
C LEU A 183 0.10 15.74 -0.04
N SER A 184 0.35 16.15 1.21
CA SER A 184 0.18 17.58 1.51
C SER A 184 1.00 18.36 0.48
N GLN A 185 0.35 19.37 -0.08
CA GLN A 185 0.57 19.88 -1.43
C GLN A 185 2.02 20.31 -1.65
N ALA A 186 2.46 20.25 -2.91
CA ALA A 186 3.70 20.85 -3.36
C ALA A 186 3.99 22.17 -2.62
N GLY A 187 5.12 22.23 -1.91
CA GLY A 187 5.68 23.46 -1.36
C GLY A 187 5.22 23.88 0.05
N ASP A 188 3.93 23.84 0.39
CA ASP A 188 3.44 24.71 1.48
C ASP A 188 3.51 24.12 2.90
N ASP A 189 3.45 22.80 3.07
CA ASP A 189 3.40 22.15 4.41
C ASP A 189 4.71 21.43 4.80
N ALA A 190 5.76 21.45 3.97
CA ALA A 190 7.02 20.73 4.26
C ALA A 190 7.76 21.27 5.50
N ASP A 191 7.59 22.57 5.76
CA ASP A 191 8.12 23.26 6.95
C ASP A 191 7.14 23.29 8.12
N ASP A 192 5.94 22.68 8.00
CA ASP A 192 4.99 22.61 9.10
C ASP A 192 5.60 21.78 10.25
N PRO A 193 5.76 22.35 11.45
CA PRO A 193 6.35 21.64 12.60
C PRO A 193 5.60 20.35 12.97
N ILE A 194 4.30 20.28 12.67
CA ILE A 194 3.48 19.10 12.87
C ILE A 194 3.89 18.00 11.89
N VAL A 195 4.03 18.33 10.61
CA VAL A 195 4.47 17.40 9.56
C VAL A 195 5.89 16.89 9.82
N GLN A 196 6.81 17.76 10.24
CA GLN A 196 8.19 17.37 10.56
C GLN A 196 8.27 16.45 11.79
N LYS A 197 7.47 16.70 12.82
CA LYS A 197 7.50 15.93 14.07
C LYS A 197 7.03 14.49 13.91
N TYR A 198 6.07 14.24 13.02
CA TYR A 198 5.53 12.90 12.75
C TYR A 198 5.82 12.46 11.31
N LYS A 199 6.96 12.88 10.76
CA LYS A 199 7.40 12.50 9.42
C LYS A 199 7.55 10.98 9.35
N ILE A 200 6.61 10.34 8.68
CA ILE A 200 6.70 8.93 8.30
C ILE A 200 7.65 8.86 7.11
N ASN A 201 8.65 7.97 7.17
CA ASN A 201 9.45 7.68 5.97
C ASN A 201 8.82 6.49 5.26
N PRO A 202 8.07 6.69 4.16
CA PRO A 202 7.29 5.61 3.59
C PRO A 202 8.14 4.56 2.87
N ILE A 203 9.30 4.99 2.37
CA ILE A 203 10.20 4.16 1.57
C ILE A 203 11.63 4.35 2.06
N GLN A 204 12.37 3.24 2.12
CA GLN A 204 13.81 3.24 2.27
C GLN A 204 14.46 2.84 0.95
N LEU A 205 15.58 3.50 0.62
CA LEU A 205 16.38 3.24 -0.56
C LEU A 205 17.79 2.87 -0.15
N ASP A 206 18.26 1.76 -0.71
CA ASP A 206 19.61 1.28 -0.44
C ASP A 206 20.20 0.73 -1.75
N VAL A 207 21.46 1.04 -2.03
CA VAL A 207 22.18 0.42 -3.16
C VAL A 207 22.86 -0.85 -2.63
N VAL A 208 22.53 -2.02 -3.17
CA VAL A 208 22.82 -3.32 -2.49
C VAL A 208 23.73 -4.28 -3.27
N ALA A 209 23.88 -4.10 -4.58
CA ALA A 209 24.82 -4.88 -5.35
C ALA A 209 25.49 -4.08 -6.46
N PHE A 210 26.77 -4.37 -6.72
CA PHE A 210 27.51 -3.96 -7.91
C PHE A 210 28.32 -5.15 -8.45
N GLN A 211 28.12 -5.46 -9.72
CA GLN A 211 28.69 -6.66 -10.34
C GLN A 211 29.29 -6.30 -11.69
N ASN A 212 30.49 -6.81 -12.01
CA ASN A 212 30.95 -6.80 -13.39
C ASN A 212 30.17 -7.85 -14.18
N LEU A 213 29.69 -7.46 -15.35
CA LEU A 213 29.13 -8.39 -16.32
C LEU A 213 30.29 -9.05 -17.08
N SER A 214 30.27 -10.37 -17.19
CA SER A 214 31.23 -11.10 -18.03
C SER A 214 31.07 -10.73 -19.51
N LYS A 215 32.07 -11.01 -20.35
CA LYS A 215 32.00 -10.75 -21.81
C LYS A 215 30.82 -11.42 -22.51
N ASP A 216 30.26 -12.47 -21.91
CA ASP A 216 29.13 -13.24 -22.43
C ASP A 216 27.78 -12.81 -21.82
N GLY A 217 27.76 -11.74 -21.01
CA GLY A 217 26.56 -11.23 -20.33
C GLY A 217 26.10 -12.04 -19.11
N ALA A 218 26.80 -13.14 -18.78
CA ALA A 218 26.49 -13.91 -17.58
C ALA A 218 26.92 -13.14 -16.32
N PRO A 219 26.07 -13.05 -15.28
CA PRO A 219 26.42 -12.41 -14.01
C PRO A 219 27.62 -13.14 -13.36
N ALA A 220 28.64 -12.39 -12.96
CA ALA A 220 29.64 -12.90 -12.03
C ALA A 220 29.01 -13.10 -10.63
N PRO A 221 29.67 -13.79 -9.68
CA PRO A 221 29.15 -13.90 -8.31
C PRO A 221 28.81 -12.52 -7.76
N VAL A 222 27.61 -12.38 -7.20
CA VAL A 222 27.12 -11.10 -6.68
C VAL A 222 28.02 -10.63 -5.54
N ASN A 223 28.72 -9.52 -5.74
CA ASN A 223 29.45 -8.86 -4.65
C ASN A 223 28.44 -8.09 -3.82
N TYR A 224 28.02 -8.71 -2.74
CA TYR A 224 27.30 -8.03 -1.69
C TYR A 224 28.30 -7.21 -0.88
N PHE A 225 27.98 -5.94 -0.67
CA PHE A 225 28.90 -4.89 -0.23
C PHE A 225 29.72 -5.19 1.04
N ASP A 226 29.32 -6.17 1.86
CA ASP A 226 29.97 -6.49 3.13
C ASP A 226 31.18 -7.45 3.05
N GLU A 227 31.42 -8.19 1.96
CA GLU A 227 32.47 -9.24 1.98
C GLU A 227 33.52 -9.18 0.86
N VAL A 228 33.31 -8.40 -0.20
CA VAL A 228 34.27 -8.37 -1.32
C VAL A 228 34.40 -6.96 -1.87
N LYS A 229 35.63 -6.45 -1.84
CA LYS A 229 36.08 -5.29 -2.63
C LYS A 229 35.41 -5.34 -3.99
N VAL A 230 34.54 -4.37 -4.30
CA VAL A 230 33.89 -4.35 -5.60
C VAL A 230 34.97 -4.06 -6.64
N ASN A 231 35.51 -5.11 -7.25
CA ASN A 231 36.59 -5.01 -8.22
C ASN A 231 36.06 -4.52 -9.56
N ILE A 232 35.62 -3.28 -9.60
CA ILE A 232 35.09 -2.67 -10.81
C ILE A 232 36.25 -2.24 -11.70
N THR A 233 36.27 -2.73 -12.94
CA THR A 233 37.33 -2.37 -13.90
C THR A 233 36.84 -1.24 -14.80
N PRO A 234 37.57 -0.11 -14.95
CA PRO A 234 37.25 0.87 -15.97
C PRO A 234 37.10 0.23 -17.36
N GLY A 235 36.10 0.65 -18.13
CA GLY A 235 35.77 0.04 -19.42
C GLY A 235 34.88 -1.22 -19.35
N SER A 236 34.63 -1.78 -18.15
CA SER A 236 33.72 -2.93 -17.99
C SER A 236 32.25 -2.50 -17.96
N ALA A 237 31.36 -3.42 -18.36
CA ALA A 237 29.94 -3.30 -18.11
C ALA A 237 29.64 -3.79 -16.69
N VAL A 238 28.80 -3.05 -15.98
CA VAL A 238 28.40 -3.36 -14.61
C VAL A 238 26.88 -3.43 -14.48
N ARG A 239 26.43 -4.23 -13.52
CA ARG A 239 25.06 -4.23 -13.01
C ARG A 239 25.04 -3.71 -11.59
N MET A 240 24.25 -2.67 -11.37
CA MET A 240 23.91 -2.11 -10.07
C MET A 240 22.50 -2.54 -9.70
N GLU A 241 22.23 -2.81 -8.42
CA GLU A 241 20.88 -3.09 -7.94
C GLU A 241 20.53 -2.15 -6.79
N VAL A 242 19.36 -1.51 -6.93
CA VAL A 242 18.77 -0.61 -5.93
C VAL A 242 17.64 -1.35 -5.24
N LEU A 243 17.76 -1.52 -3.93
CA LEU A 243 16.73 -2.05 -3.07
C LEU A 243 15.78 -0.92 -2.67
N VAL A 244 14.50 -1.11 -2.96
CA VAL A 244 13.43 -0.20 -2.61
C VAL A 244 12.51 -0.91 -1.63
N GLN A 245 12.32 -0.35 -0.45
CA GLN A 245 11.59 -1.03 0.63
C GLN A 245 10.45 -0.15 1.16
N SER A 246 9.26 -0.74 1.28
CA SER A 246 8.17 -0.17 2.09
C SER A 246 8.41 -0.45 3.57
N THR A 247 8.42 0.61 4.38
CA THR A 247 8.80 0.56 5.80
C THR A 247 7.60 0.81 6.71
N GLU A 248 7.04 2.01 6.68
CA GLU A 248 6.07 2.49 7.67
C GLU A 248 4.67 2.69 7.08
N VAL A 249 4.42 2.21 5.86
CA VAL A 249 3.13 2.38 5.16
C VAL A 249 2.32 1.10 5.22
N GLY A 250 1.10 1.23 5.73
CA GLY A 250 0.16 0.12 5.86
C GLY A 250 -0.49 -0.30 4.56
N HIS A 251 -0.52 0.52 3.52
CA HIS A 251 -1.14 0.22 2.22
C HIS A 251 -0.10 0.31 1.08
N ASP A 252 -0.50 -0.07 -0.13
CA ASP A 252 0.39 -0.02 -1.29
C ASP A 252 0.96 1.39 -1.51
N PHE A 253 2.21 1.43 -2.00
CA PHE A 253 2.90 2.65 -2.37
C PHE A 253 3.24 2.65 -3.88
N PRO A 254 2.99 3.74 -4.62
CA PRO A 254 2.28 4.94 -4.21
C PRO A 254 0.81 4.63 -3.92
N GLY A 255 0.26 5.29 -2.90
CA GLY A 255 -1.14 5.12 -2.51
C GLY A 255 -2.11 5.88 -3.42
N ARG A 256 -3.19 6.39 -2.81
CA ARG A 256 -4.23 7.29 -3.36
C ARG A 256 -3.95 7.88 -4.74
N TYR A 257 -4.86 7.62 -5.68
CA TYR A 257 -4.85 8.11 -7.05
C TYR A 257 -3.50 7.91 -7.76
N SER A 258 -2.93 6.70 -7.64
CA SER A 258 -1.68 6.29 -8.29
C SER A 258 -1.72 6.49 -9.81
N GLU A 259 -2.91 6.59 -10.41
CA GLU A 259 -3.13 6.92 -11.82
C GLU A 259 -3.00 8.40 -12.17
N SER A 260 -3.11 9.27 -11.18
CA SER A 260 -3.00 10.72 -11.33
C SER A 260 -1.65 11.27 -10.86
N MET A 261 -0.77 10.39 -10.42
CA MET A 261 0.56 10.71 -9.89
C MET A 261 1.62 10.03 -10.76
N GLU A 262 2.73 10.73 -10.97
CA GLU A 262 3.95 10.13 -11.52
C GLU A 262 4.90 9.87 -10.34
N THR A 263 5.26 8.61 -10.12
CA THR A 263 6.26 8.21 -9.11
C THR A 263 7.34 7.41 -9.82
N TRP A 264 8.60 7.80 -9.68
CA TRP A 264 9.70 7.16 -10.41
C TRP A 264 11.01 7.20 -9.63
N LEU A 265 11.93 6.31 -10.00
CA LEU A 265 13.29 6.27 -9.50
C LEU A 265 14.22 7.02 -10.46
N GLU A 266 14.86 8.06 -9.96
CA GLU A 266 15.96 8.74 -10.63
C GLU A 266 17.30 8.21 -10.09
N ILE A 267 18.19 7.85 -11.00
CA ILE A 267 19.56 7.42 -10.72
C ILE A 267 20.51 8.36 -11.43
N SER A 268 21.51 8.84 -10.71
CA SER A 268 22.68 9.47 -11.31
C SER A 268 23.96 8.84 -10.76
N VAL A 269 24.89 8.54 -11.66
CA VAL A 269 26.21 8.02 -11.33
C VAL A 269 27.23 8.99 -11.90
N ARG A 270 28.07 9.55 -11.05
CA ARG A 270 29.14 10.48 -11.44
C ARG A 270 30.49 9.95 -11.00
N ASP A 271 31.55 10.38 -11.68
CA ASP A 271 32.91 10.11 -11.21
C ASP A 271 33.43 11.21 -10.27
N GLN A 272 34.65 11.04 -9.75
CA GLN A 272 35.31 12.01 -8.88
C GLN A 272 35.57 13.39 -9.50
N GLN A 273 35.46 13.53 -10.82
CA GLN A 273 35.54 14.81 -11.53
C GLN A 273 34.15 15.39 -11.84
N ASP A 274 33.11 14.86 -11.21
CA ASP A 274 31.71 15.26 -11.40
C ASP A 274 31.18 15.00 -12.83
N ARG A 275 31.84 14.10 -13.59
CA ARG A 275 31.37 13.73 -14.94
C ARG A 275 30.30 12.67 -14.83
N MET A 276 29.20 12.85 -15.56
CA MET A 276 28.10 11.89 -15.62
C MET A 276 28.56 10.59 -16.30
N VAL A 277 28.48 9.48 -15.57
CA VAL A 277 28.79 8.12 -16.01
C VAL A 277 27.52 7.41 -16.48
N PHE A 278 26.44 7.53 -15.70
CA PHE A 278 25.15 6.93 -16.01
C PHE A 278 24.03 7.79 -15.43
N GLN A 279 22.91 7.88 -16.14
CA GLN A 279 21.72 8.56 -15.66
C GLN A 279 20.47 7.83 -16.15
N SER A 280 19.46 7.72 -15.27
CA SER A 280 18.12 7.26 -15.62
C SER A 280 17.09 8.00 -14.78
N GLY A 281 15.88 8.20 -15.31
CA GLY A 281 14.82 8.90 -14.58
C GLY A 281 14.96 10.42 -14.56
N ALA A 282 15.91 10.97 -15.32
CA ALA A 282 16.04 12.41 -15.50
C ALA A 282 14.82 13.00 -16.23
N ILE A 283 14.56 14.27 -15.96
CA ILE A 283 13.54 15.06 -16.65
C ILE A 283 14.21 15.86 -17.77
N ASP A 284 13.62 15.84 -18.96
CA ASP A 284 14.09 16.62 -20.10
C ASP A 284 13.59 18.09 -20.09
N ASP A 285 14.06 18.89 -21.05
CA ASP A 285 13.66 20.31 -21.18
C ASP A 285 12.15 20.50 -21.44
N PHE A 286 11.44 19.43 -21.82
CA PHE A 286 9.98 19.41 -22.02
C PHE A 286 9.23 18.89 -20.79
N ASN A 287 9.90 18.77 -19.65
CA ASN A 287 9.38 18.27 -18.40
C ASN A 287 8.89 16.81 -18.45
N ARG A 288 9.44 16.01 -19.37
CA ARG A 288 9.11 14.59 -19.51
C ARG A 288 10.14 13.75 -18.77
N ILE A 289 9.65 12.79 -17.97
CA ILE A 289 10.49 11.79 -17.32
C ILE A 289 11.02 10.83 -18.39
N ASP A 290 12.31 10.47 -18.31
CA ASP A 290 12.94 9.40 -19.07
C ASP A 290 11.98 8.21 -19.28
N GLU A 291 11.78 7.83 -20.54
CA GLU A 291 10.86 6.75 -20.92
C GLU A 291 11.28 5.40 -20.32
N LYS A 292 12.58 5.21 -20.06
CA LYS A 292 13.12 3.99 -19.47
C LYS A 292 13.21 4.02 -17.95
N ALA A 293 12.77 5.11 -17.32
CA ALA A 293 12.76 5.22 -15.87
C ALA A 293 11.93 4.10 -15.25
N HIS A 294 12.40 3.55 -14.13
CA HIS A 294 11.56 2.68 -13.31
C HIS A 294 10.46 3.53 -12.66
N ARG A 295 9.20 3.12 -12.82
CA ARG A 295 8.03 3.88 -12.39
C ARG A 295 7.18 3.01 -11.47
N TRP A 296 6.48 3.65 -10.55
CA TRP A 296 5.42 3.03 -9.77
C TRP A 296 4.12 3.78 -9.98
N GLY A 297 3.03 3.03 -10.06
CA GLY A 297 1.70 3.58 -10.25
C GLY A 297 0.75 2.63 -10.96
N THR A 298 -0.40 3.16 -11.33
CA THR A 298 -1.45 2.39 -11.99
C THR A 298 -1.87 3.12 -13.27
N VAL A 299 -1.91 2.44 -14.41
CA VAL A 299 -2.33 3.03 -15.68
C VAL A 299 -3.59 2.37 -16.17
N TYR A 300 -4.69 3.11 -16.11
CA TYR A 300 -5.98 2.68 -16.64
C TYR A 300 -6.08 2.91 -18.14
N ARG A 301 -6.89 2.09 -18.84
CA ARG A 301 -7.29 2.30 -20.23
C ARG A 301 -8.80 2.20 -20.41
N ASP A 302 -9.33 2.92 -21.41
CA ASP A 302 -10.72 2.80 -21.85
C ASP A 302 -10.89 1.61 -22.83
N ARG A 303 -12.14 1.36 -23.25
CA ARG A 303 -12.46 0.26 -24.19
C ARG A 303 -11.82 0.40 -25.56
N LYS A 304 -11.32 1.60 -25.90
CA LYS A 304 -10.64 1.90 -27.15
C LYS A 304 -9.12 1.75 -27.01
N GLY A 305 -8.62 1.43 -25.81
CA GLY A 305 -7.20 1.30 -25.50
C GLY A 305 -6.50 2.61 -25.17
N ASN A 306 -7.24 3.73 -25.03
CA ASN A 306 -6.64 5.00 -24.65
C ASN A 306 -6.34 5.02 -23.15
N ILE A 307 -5.21 5.60 -22.74
CA ILE A 307 -4.90 5.82 -21.33
C ILE A 307 -5.96 6.76 -20.72
N VAL A 308 -6.48 6.36 -19.57
CA VAL A 308 -7.48 7.12 -18.82
C VAL A 308 -6.80 7.74 -17.61
N THR A 309 -6.92 9.05 -17.48
CA THR A 309 -6.47 9.82 -16.33
C THR A 309 -7.66 10.47 -15.63
N TRP A 310 -7.46 10.96 -14.42
CA TRP A 310 -8.46 11.76 -13.72
C TRP A 310 -8.82 13.02 -14.55
N PRO A 311 -10.11 13.41 -14.68
CA PRO A 311 -11.29 12.91 -13.97
C PRO A 311 -12.02 11.74 -14.65
N HIS A 312 -11.51 11.19 -15.74
CA HIS A 312 -12.19 10.16 -16.54
C HIS A 312 -12.03 8.73 -16.04
N GLY A 313 -11.53 8.49 -14.83
CA GLY A 313 -11.32 7.14 -14.27
C GLY A 313 -12.54 6.20 -14.38
N PHE A 314 -13.75 6.72 -14.47
CA PHE A 314 -14.98 5.95 -14.70
C PHE A 314 -15.13 5.36 -16.10
N SER A 315 -14.46 5.91 -17.11
CA SER A 315 -14.38 5.30 -18.44
C SER A 315 -13.31 4.21 -18.53
N ALA A 316 -12.53 4.00 -17.46
CA ALA A 316 -11.58 2.90 -17.38
C ALA A 316 -12.32 1.58 -17.48
N SER A 317 -11.94 0.80 -18.47
CA SER A 317 -12.37 -0.58 -18.64
C SER A 317 -11.22 -1.55 -18.46
N ASP A 318 -9.99 -1.08 -18.28
CA ASP A 318 -8.78 -1.90 -18.15
C ASP A 318 -7.72 -1.20 -17.24
N ILE A 319 -6.85 -1.94 -16.55
CA ILE A 319 -5.58 -1.52 -15.91
C ILE A 319 -4.43 -2.13 -16.71
N SER A 320 -3.92 -1.36 -17.66
CA SER A 320 -2.79 -1.81 -18.49
C SER A 320 -1.45 -1.96 -17.76
N TYR A 321 -1.34 -1.44 -16.53
CA TYR A 321 -0.13 -1.48 -15.73
C TYR A 321 -0.48 -1.21 -14.27
N ASN A 322 -0.09 -2.09 -13.36
CA ASN A 322 -0.20 -1.88 -11.92
C ASN A 322 1.08 -2.32 -11.23
N HIS A 323 1.97 -1.36 -10.97
CA HIS A 323 3.24 -1.64 -10.30
C HIS A 323 3.32 -0.75 -9.07
N ARG A 324 2.94 -1.34 -7.94
CA ARG A 324 2.99 -0.68 -6.62
C ARG A 324 3.70 -1.60 -5.64
N ILE A 325 4.40 -1.00 -4.70
CA ILE A 325 5.11 -1.69 -3.64
C ILE A 325 4.11 -2.04 -2.54
N GLN A 326 4.00 -3.32 -2.20
CA GLN A 326 3.12 -3.76 -1.13
C GLN A 326 3.66 -3.32 0.25
N PRO A 327 2.80 -3.25 1.27
CA PRO A 327 3.20 -2.93 2.65
C PRO A 327 4.28 -3.88 3.15
N LEU A 328 5.34 -3.33 3.74
CA LEU A 328 6.41 -4.10 4.39
C LEU A 328 7.16 -5.08 3.46
N THR A 329 7.02 -4.92 2.15
CA THR A 329 7.79 -5.66 1.14
C THR A 329 8.90 -4.79 0.56
N SER A 330 9.73 -5.42 -0.24
CA SER A 330 10.84 -4.78 -0.94
C SER A 330 10.89 -5.26 -2.39
N GLU A 331 11.47 -4.41 -3.23
CA GLU A 331 11.70 -4.63 -4.64
C GLU A 331 13.16 -4.33 -4.99
N MET A 332 13.66 -5.04 -5.98
CA MET A 332 15.01 -4.90 -6.52
C MET A 332 14.95 -4.30 -7.93
N VAL A 333 15.55 -3.13 -8.12
CA VAL A 333 15.59 -2.43 -9.41
C VAL A 333 17.01 -2.50 -9.99
N PRO A 334 17.24 -3.33 -11.03
CA PRO A 334 18.55 -3.46 -11.65
C PRO A 334 18.81 -2.36 -12.69
N TYR A 335 20.06 -1.89 -12.75
CA TYR A 335 20.57 -0.96 -13.74
C TYR A 335 21.88 -1.50 -14.32
N GLU A 336 21.97 -1.56 -15.65
CA GLU A 336 23.17 -2.00 -16.35
C GLU A 336 23.77 -0.85 -17.15
N PHE A 337 25.08 -0.61 -16.98
CA PHE A 337 25.77 0.47 -17.67
C PHE A 337 27.27 0.16 -17.83
N LYS A 338 27.91 0.87 -18.77
CA LYS A 338 29.35 0.73 -19.01
C LYS A 338 30.10 1.84 -18.28
N ILE A 339 31.16 1.46 -17.58
CA ILE A 339 32.03 2.43 -16.92
C ILE A 339 33.04 2.97 -17.95
N PRO A 340 33.20 4.29 -18.08
CA PRO A 340 34.19 4.88 -18.98
C PRO A 340 35.61 4.42 -18.67
N GLU A 341 36.43 4.23 -19.70
CA GLU A 341 37.85 3.84 -19.53
C GLU A 341 38.66 4.91 -18.78
N ASN A 342 38.25 6.17 -18.90
CA ASN A 342 38.86 7.32 -18.25
C ASN A 342 38.18 7.69 -16.92
N CYS A 343 37.32 6.82 -16.37
CA CYS A 343 36.72 7.02 -15.06
C CYS A 343 37.82 7.04 -13.98
N GLY A 344 37.67 7.89 -12.97
CA GLY A 344 38.62 8.00 -11.84
C GLY A 344 38.65 6.75 -10.96
N SER A 345 39.09 6.87 -9.71
CA SER A 345 39.08 5.75 -8.76
C SER A 345 37.80 5.68 -7.94
N GLU A 346 36.82 6.54 -8.18
CA GLU A 346 35.62 6.65 -7.37
C GLU A 346 34.39 6.96 -8.24
N LEU A 347 33.27 6.34 -7.88
CA LEU A 347 31.94 6.64 -8.37
C LEU A 347 31.06 7.14 -7.22
N TYR A 348 30.24 8.14 -7.52
CA TYR A 348 29.25 8.73 -6.64
C TYR A 348 27.88 8.43 -7.24
N ILE A 349 27.07 7.67 -6.50
CA ILE A 349 25.76 7.23 -6.94
C ILE A 349 24.73 7.96 -6.10
N SER A 350 23.78 8.62 -6.75
CA SER A 350 22.60 9.19 -6.11
C SER A 350 21.37 8.46 -6.66
N ALA A 351 20.54 7.95 -5.75
CA ALA A 351 19.27 7.33 -6.07
C ALA A 351 18.15 8.05 -5.33
N GLN A 352 17.13 8.51 -6.06
CA GLN A 352 16.03 9.30 -5.51
C GLN A 352 14.69 8.79 -6.04
N ILE A 353 13.74 8.52 -5.14
CA ILE A 353 12.34 8.37 -5.54
C ILE A 353 11.70 9.74 -5.57
N LYS A 354 11.22 10.11 -6.75
CA LYS A 354 10.55 11.37 -7.00
C LYS A 354 9.08 11.12 -7.27
N GLN A 355 8.24 12.05 -6.82
CA GLN A 355 6.81 11.99 -7.04
C GLN A 355 6.25 13.37 -7.38
N ARG A 356 5.33 13.43 -8.35
CA ARG A 356 4.59 14.66 -8.69
C ARG A 356 3.18 14.33 -9.18
N ARG A 357 2.31 15.33 -9.18
CA ARG A 357 1.02 15.22 -9.87
C ARG A 357 1.28 15.09 -11.37
N ARG A 358 0.64 14.11 -12.02
CA ARG A 358 0.81 13.89 -13.46
C ARG A 358 0.43 15.14 -14.23
N GLN A 359 1.33 15.58 -15.12
CA GLN A 359 1.08 16.73 -15.97
C GLN A 359 0.23 16.31 -17.16
N THR A 360 -0.89 17.00 -17.39
CA THR A 360 -1.73 16.80 -18.58
C THR A 360 -1.02 17.42 -19.78
N ASN A 361 -0.74 16.62 -20.81
CA ASN A 361 -0.14 17.15 -22.04
C ASN A 361 -1.21 17.75 -22.98
N GLU A 362 -0.79 18.55 -23.97
CA GLU A 362 -1.71 19.22 -24.91
C GLU A 362 -2.63 18.25 -25.66
N ALA A 363 -2.16 17.05 -26.00
CA ALA A 363 -2.96 16.03 -26.68
C ALA A 363 -4.09 15.48 -25.79
N GLU A 364 -3.80 15.23 -24.50
CA GLU A 364 -4.82 14.89 -23.50
C GLU A 364 -5.83 16.05 -23.30
N LEU A 365 -5.35 17.30 -23.25
CA LEU A 365 -6.17 18.53 -23.21
C LEU A 365 -7.09 18.70 -24.43
N LEU A 366 -6.60 18.36 -25.64
CA LEU A 366 -7.39 18.37 -26.87
C LEU A 366 -8.49 17.31 -26.85
N THR A 367 -8.25 16.16 -26.20
CA THR A 367 -9.25 15.11 -25.99
C THR A 367 -10.29 15.52 -24.92
N LEU A 368 -9.87 16.34 -23.93
CA LEU A 368 -10.71 16.89 -22.85
C LEU A 368 -11.70 17.97 -23.31
N LYS A 369 -11.50 18.58 -24.49
CA LYS A 369 -12.33 19.68 -25.02
C LYS A 369 -13.79 19.29 -25.36
N GLY A 370 -14.21 18.05 -25.10
CA GLY A 370 -15.57 17.59 -25.39
C GLY A 370 -16.58 17.65 -24.24
N THR A 371 -16.21 17.89 -22.97
CA THR A 371 -17.22 17.72 -21.89
C THR A 371 -17.05 18.57 -20.62
N ILE A 372 -15.85 19.01 -20.21
CA ILE A 372 -15.68 19.74 -18.93
C ILE A 372 -14.59 20.82 -19.03
N ALA A 373 -14.65 21.65 -20.07
CA ALA A 373 -13.68 22.73 -20.26
C ALA A 373 -13.74 23.82 -19.16
N THR A 374 -14.84 23.91 -18.41
CA THR A 374 -15.07 24.98 -17.43
C THR A 374 -14.56 24.70 -16.01
N ALA A 375 -14.32 23.44 -15.61
CA ALA A 375 -13.84 23.11 -14.25
C ALA A 375 -12.30 23.06 -14.15
N VAL A 376 -11.59 23.03 -15.28
CA VAL A 376 -10.12 22.89 -15.34
C VAL A 376 -9.40 24.25 -15.39
N ASN A 377 -10.14 25.36 -15.50
CA ASN A 377 -9.60 26.73 -15.63
C ASN A 377 -8.80 27.25 -14.42
N GLY A 378 -8.68 26.48 -13.32
CA GLY A 378 -7.77 26.78 -12.21
C GLY A 378 -6.36 26.19 -12.34
N MET A 379 -6.13 25.30 -13.32
CA MET A 379 -4.78 24.76 -13.58
C MET A 379 -4.05 25.72 -14.52
N HIS A 380 -3.35 26.68 -13.92
CA HIS A 380 -2.60 27.71 -14.61
C HIS A 380 -1.69 27.15 -15.70
N SER A 381 -1.83 27.72 -16.90
CA SER A 381 -0.90 27.67 -18.02
C SER A 381 0.40 28.42 -17.71
N GLY A 382 1.04 28.09 -16.58
CA GLY A 382 2.38 28.56 -16.23
C GLY A 382 3.43 27.67 -16.88
N GLN A 383 4.63 28.22 -17.10
CA GLN A 383 5.80 27.46 -17.53
C GLN A 383 5.89 26.13 -16.78
N TYR A 384 6.18 25.04 -17.48
CA TYR A 384 6.36 23.70 -16.92
C TYR A 384 7.57 23.66 -15.97
N VAL A 385 7.44 24.23 -14.77
CA VAL A 385 8.42 24.12 -13.70
C VAL A 385 8.27 22.73 -13.11
N ASP A 386 9.40 22.04 -12.93
CA ASP A 386 9.42 20.75 -12.26
C ASP A 386 9.11 20.92 -10.76
N THR A 387 7.91 20.51 -10.35
CA THR A 387 7.41 20.63 -8.97
C THR A 387 7.35 19.27 -8.26
N HIS A 388 8.31 18.38 -8.53
CA HIS A 388 8.36 17.09 -7.86
C HIS A 388 8.82 17.19 -6.40
N LYS A 389 8.46 16.17 -5.62
CA LYS A 389 8.93 15.94 -4.26
C LYS A 389 9.84 14.73 -4.24
N ILE A 390 10.95 14.83 -3.51
CA ILE A 390 11.80 13.68 -3.18
C ILE A 390 11.13 12.95 -2.00
N ILE A 391 10.78 11.69 -2.21
CA ILE A 391 10.13 10.84 -1.21
C ILE A 391 11.18 10.12 -0.36
N ALA A 392 12.21 9.59 -1.02
CA ALA A 392 13.34 8.91 -0.41
C ALA A 392 14.58 9.15 -1.26
N GLU A 393 15.74 9.19 -0.63
CA GLU A 393 17.02 9.32 -1.32
C GLU A 393 18.13 8.58 -0.58
N THR A 394 19.14 8.16 -1.33
CA THR A 394 20.38 7.60 -0.79
C THR A 394 21.54 8.01 -1.70
N GLU A 395 22.70 8.22 -1.09
CA GLU A 395 23.94 8.53 -1.79
C GLU A 395 25.02 7.55 -1.36
N VAL A 396 25.62 6.88 -2.35
CA VAL A 396 26.63 5.84 -2.12
C VAL A 396 27.89 6.18 -2.90
N LYS A 397 29.01 6.18 -2.18
CA LYS A 397 30.35 6.26 -2.75
C LYS A 397 30.91 4.86 -2.96
N VAL A 398 31.34 4.57 -4.18
CA VAL A 398 32.00 3.31 -4.54
C VAL A 398 33.43 3.59 -4.97
N SER A 399 34.39 3.06 -4.23
CA SER A 399 35.80 3.10 -4.63
C SER A 399 36.09 1.99 -5.63
N LEU A 400 36.59 2.36 -6.81
CA LEU A 400 37.14 1.44 -7.79
C LEU A 400 38.56 1.06 -7.34
N PRO A 401 38.97 -0.21 -7.37
CA PRO A 401 40.30 -0.58 -6.93
C PRO A 401 41.34 0.00 -7.88
N GLU A 402 42.11 0.99 -7.40
CA GLU A 402 43.51 1.07 -7.80
C GLU A 402 44.22 -0.20 -7.30
N GLN A 403 45.31 -0.60 -7.95
CA GLN A 403 46.11 -1.80 -7.66
C GLN A 403 46.75 -1.86 -6.25
N ARG A 404 46.14 -1.31 -5.20
CA ARG A 404 46.64 -1.33 -3.82
C ARG A 404 45.58 -1.73 -2.82
N ARG A 405 46.03 -2.57 -1.86
CA ARG A 405 45.26 -3.01 -0.70
C ARG A 405 44.75 -1.80 0.09
N LEU A 406 43.48 -1.45 -0.09
CA LEU A 406 42.74 -0.60 0.83
C LEU A 406 42.20 -1.41 2.02
N ASN A 407 42.11 -0.73 3.16
CA ASN A 407 41.75 -1.24 4.48
C ASN A 407 40.27 -1.66 4.55
N ARG A 408 39.95 -2.50 5.52
CA ARG A 408 38.68 -3.24 5.67
C ARG A 408 37.49 -2.38 6.14
N GLN A 409 37.61 -1.05 6.10
CA GLN A 409 36.85 -0.17 7.00
C GLN A 409 36.59 1.24 6.41
N ASP A 410 36.47 1.35 5.09
CA ASP A 410 35.96 2.57 4.48
C ASP A 410 34.46 2.33 4.21
N ASP A 411 33.66 2.78 5.18
CA ASP A 411 32.22 2.54 5.30
C ASP A 411 31.44 3.08 4.09
N ILE A 412 30.56 2.26 3.51
CA ILE A 412 29.48 2.73 2.65
C ILE A 412 28.36 3.21 3.60
N PRO A 413 28.03 4.50 3.63
CA PRO A 413 26.91 4.98 4.43
C PRO A 413 25.61 4.59 3.71
N ASN A 414 25.16 3.36 3.93
CA ASN A 414 23.79 2.99 3.58
C ASN A 414 22.85 3.49 4.67
N SER A 415 21.62 3.79 4.30
CA SER A 415 20.66 4.40 5.24
C SER A 415 20.14 3.42 6.30
N GLY A 416 20.15 2.11 6.00
CA GLY A 416 19.64 1.04 6.86
C GLY A 416 20.68 0.28 7.70
N ASP A 417 20.21 -0.35 8.79
CA ASP A 417 20.97 -1.39 9.51
C ASP A 417 21.29 -2.55 8.55
N ARG A 418 22.49 -3.12 8.67
CA ARG A 418 22.96 -4.22 7.79
C ARG A 418 22.05 -5.43 7.84
N TYR A 419 21.50 -5.73 9.03
CA TYR A 419 20.51 -6.78 9.17
C TYR A 419 19.29 -6.51 8.28
N ASP A 420 18.75 -5.29 8.33
CA ASP A 420 17.57 -4.91 7.57
C ASP A 420 17.85 -4.96 6.06
N ILE A 421 19.03 -4.53 5.61
CA ILE A 421 19.40 -4.62 4.18
C ILE A 421 19.37 -6.07 3.71
N TRP A 422 20.06 -6.99 4.39
CA TRP A 422 20.09 -8.41 4.00
C TRP A 422 18.71 -9.07 4.09
N PHE A 423 17.95 -8.76 5.13
CA PHE A 423 16.61 -9.29 5.33
C PHE A 423 15.65 -8.82 4.22
N ASN A 424 15.66 -7.54 3.89
CA ASN A 424 14.80 -6.98 2.84
C ASN A 424 15.28 -7.37 1.45
N TYR A 425 16.58 -7.53 1.25
CA TYR A 425 17.12 -8.09 0.02
C TYR A 425 16.61 -9.53 -0.19
N GLY A 426 16.58 -10.35 0.87
CA GLY A 426 15.99 -11.68 0.84
C GLY A 426 14.49 -11.68 0.50
N ILE A 427 13.72 -10.72 1.01
CA ILE A 427 12.30 -10.55 0.65
C ILE A 427 12.14 -10.22 -0.84
N ALA A 428 12.94 -9.28 -1.36
CA ALA A 428 12.85 -8.87 -2.76
C ALA A 428 13.17 -10.02 -3.72
N LEU A 429 14.24 -10.80 -3.41
CA LEU A 429 14.60 -11.99 -4.17
C LEU A 429 13.53 -13.09 -4.08
N TYR A 430 12.97 -13.31 -2.91
CA TYR A 430 11.88 -14.27 -2.71
C TYR A 430 10.66 -13.93 -3.57
N LEU A 431 10.24 -12.66 -3.56
CA LEU A 431 9.11 -12.18 -4.37
C LEU A 431 9.38 -12.26 -5.88
N LYS A 432 10.64 -12.15 -6.29
CA LYS A 432 11.08 -12.36 -7.68
C LYS A 432 11.13 -13.84 -8.09
N GLY A 433 11.07 -14.77 -7.14
CA GLY A 433 11.19 -16.21 -7.37
C GLY A 433 12.63 -16.73 -7.37
N GLU A 434 13.62 -15.89 -7.04
CA GLU A 434 15.03 -16.26 -6.91
C GLU A 434 15.29 -16.85 -5.52
N TRP A 435 14.71 -18.02 -5.25
CA TRP A 435 14.65 -18.59 -3.91
C TRP A 435 16.01 -19.02 -3.35
N ASP A 436 16.93 -19.46 -4.19
CA ASP A 436 18.28 -19.84 -3.75
C ASP A 436 19.10 -18.61 -3.31
N GLU A 437 19.00 -17.51 -4.05
CA GLU A 437 19.57 -16.21 -3.69
C GLU A 437 18.91 -15.66 -2.43
N ALA A 438 17.58 -15.76 -2.33
CA ALA A 438 16.82 -15.29 -1.17
C ALA A 438 17.26 -16.02 0.12
N GLU A 439 17.40 -17.34 0.07
CA GLU A 439 17.91 -18.11 1.20
C GLU A 439 19.32 -17.66 1.60
N ARG A 440 20.23 -17.46 0.63
CA ARG A 440 21.58 -16.94 0.93
C ARG A 440 21.53 -15.58 1.60
N ALA A 441 20.67 -14.68 1.14
CA ALA A 441 20.49 -13.35 1.73
C ALA A 441 19.97 -13.44 3.18
N PHE A 442 18.94 -14.24 3.42
CA PHE A 442 18.42 -14.46 4.77
C PHE A 442 19.46 -15.12 5.68
N LEU A 443 20.27 -16.06 5.19
CA LEU A 443 21.35 -16.65 5.99
C LEU A 443 22.42 -15.61 6.37
N GLN A 444 22.67 -14.59 5.56
CA GLN A 444 23.53 -13.46 5.94
C GLN A 444 22.87 -12.61 7.03
N ALA A 445 21.58 -12.30 6.91
CA ALA A 445 20.82 -11.64 7.98
C ALA A 445 20.86 -12.47 9.29
N ALA A 446 20.80 -13.80 9.20
CA ALA A 446 20.86 -14.71 10.34
C ALA A 446 22.21 -14.70 11.09
N LYS A 447 23.32 -14.42 10.39
CA LYS A 447 24.63 -14.23 11.04
C LYS A 447 24.66 -12.95 11.88
N LEU A 448 23.90 -11.93 11.47
CA LEU A 448 23.85 -10.63 12.15
C LEU A 448 22.86 -10.65 13.32
N ARG A 449 21.69 -11.27 13.14
CA ARG A 449 20.63 -11.34 14.15
C ARG A 449 19.91 -12.69 14.08
N SER A 450 20.46 -13.68 14.76
CA SER A 450 19.89 -15.04 14.83
C SER A 450 18.67 -15.16 15.75
N THR A 451 18.33 -14.13 16.51
CA THR A 451 17.21 -14.13 17.47
C THR A 451 15.91 -13.59 16.88
N ASP A 452 15.89 -13.18 15.61
CA ASP A 452 14.65 -12.75 14.95
C ASP A 452 13.85 -13.99 14.51
N VAL A 453 12.66 -14.16 15.08
CA VAL A 453 11.78 -15.28 14.77
C VAL A 453 11.26 -15.25 13.33
N HIS A 454 11.03 -14.06 12.76
CA HIS A 454 10.47 -13.89 11.42
C HIS A 454 11.49 -14.17 10.33
N LEU A 455 12.77 -13.96 10.61
CA LEU A 455 13.86 -14.38 9.75
C LEU A 455 13.84 -15.89 9.49
N TRP A 456 13.77 -16.69 10.55
CA TRP A 456 13.71 -18.14 10.41
C TRP A 456 12.41 -18.60 9.73
N LEU A 457 11.29 -17.93 9.96
CA LEU A 457 10.05 -18.18 9.20
C LEU A 457 10.19 -17.87 7.72
N ASN A 458 10.90 -16.80 7.35
CA ASN A 458 11.12 -16.47 5.96
C ASN A 458 12.06 -17.49 5.30
N LEU A 459 13.09 -17.98 6.00
CA LEU A 459 13.88 -19.13 5.54
C LEU A 459 13.04 -20.40 5.36
N ALA A 460 12.17 -20.73 6.31
CA ALA A 460 11.26 -21.87 6.20
C ALA A 460 10.29 -21.74 5.02
N ARG A 461 9.75 -20.55 4.80
CA ARG A 461 8.90 -20.23 3.63
C ARG A 461 9.67 -20.38 2.32
N THR A 462 10.90 -19.87 2.24
CA THR A 462 11.75 -20.03 1.06
C THR A 462 12.04 -21.51 0.79
N ALA A 463 12.33 -22.30 1.84
CA ALA A 463 12.52 -23.74 1.73
C ALA A 463 11.25 -24.48 1.25
N LEU A 464 10.06 -24.07 1.72
CA LEU A 464 8.77 -24.60 1.25
C LEU A 464 8.58 -24.41 -0.27
N ASP A 465 8.93 -23.24 -0.80
CA ASP A 465 8.79 -22.97 -2.23
C ASP A 465 9.81 -23.71 -3.10
N LYS A 466 11.02 -23.93 -2.56
CA LYS A 466 12.00 -24.85 -3.11
C LYS A 466 11.61 -26.33 -3.01
N ASN A 467 10.57 -26.66 -2.23
CA ASN A 467 10.20 -28.01 -1.81
C ASN A 467 11.32 -28.74 -1.03
N ASP A 468 12.17 -27.98 -0.34
CA ASP A 468 13.20 -28.49 0.56
C ASP A 468 12.63 -28.63 1.98
N PHE A 469 11.91 -29.73 2.21
CA PHE A 469 11.23 -29.98 3.49
C PHE A 469 12.20 -30.25 4.64
N GLU A 470 13.42 -30.70 4.36
CA GLU A 470 14.43 -30.96 5.40
C GLU A 470 14.92 -29.63 5.99
N SER A 471 15.36 -28.70 5.13
CA SER A 471 15.75 -27.36 5.58
C SER A 471 14.57 -26.62 6.22
N MET A 472 13.36 -26.79 5.69
CA MET A 472 12.16 -26.18 6.23
C MET A 472 11.93 -26.55 7.70
N GLU A 473 12.00 -27.84 8.08
CA GLU A 473 11.79 -28.23 9.47
C GLU A 473 12.90 -27.68 10.38
N ILE A 474 14.16 -27.69 9.93
CA ILE A 474 15.28 -27.08 10.68
C ILE A 474 15.01 -25.59 10.96
N TYR A 475 14.52 -24.85 9.97
CA TYR A 475 14.21 -23.43 10.11
C TYR A 475 12.99 -23.20 11.01
N LEU A 476 11.96 -24.05 10.93
CA LEU A 476 10.79 -23.99 11.82
C LEU A 476 11.15 -24.32 13.27
N GLU A 477 12.02 -25.30 13.51
CA GLU A 477 12.53 -25.62 14.85
C GLU A 477 13.30 -24.45 15.46
N LYS A 478 14.15 -23.78 14.68
CA LYS A 478 14.83 -22.55 15.12
C LYS A 478 13.85 -21.45 15.48
N SER A 479 12.86 -21.20 14.62
CA SER A 479 11.81 -20.22 14.88
C SER A 479 11.05 -20.55 16.18
N GLN A 480 10.68 -21.83 16.36
CA GLN A 480 9.96 -22.31 17.53
C GLN A 480 10.79 -22.24 18.82
N SER A 481 12.11 -22.41 18.73
CA SER A 481 13.00 -22.28 19.88
C SER A 481 13.07 -20.84 20.42
N ILE A 482 12.76 -19.85 19.58
CA ILE A 482 12.74 -18.43 19.94
C ILE A 482 11.36 -18.02 20.45
N ASP A 483 10.29 -18.38 19.72
CA ASP A 483 8.90 -18.14 20.11
C ASP A 483 8.04 -19.39 19.87
N PRO A 484 7.79 -20.20 20.91
CA PRO A 484 6.99 -21.42 20.81
C PRO A 484 5.50 -21.18 20.51
N ASP A 485 4.97 -19.99 20.82
CA ASP A 485 3.54 -19.68 20.74
C ASP A 485 3.16 -18.98 19.42
N LEU A 486 4.14 -18.83 18.51
CA LEU A 486 3.94 -18.15 17.25
C LEU A 486 3.12 -19.00 16.27
N ASN A 487 1.84 -18.67 16.13
CA ASN A 487 0.89 -19.32 15.21
C ASN A 487 1.40 -19.49 13.76
N LYS A 488 2.27 -18.59 13.28
CA LYS A 488 2.86 -18.67 11.94
C LYS A 488 3.65 -19.98 11.74
N ILE A 489 4.28 -20.50 12.80
CA ILE A 489 5.03 -21.77 12.74
C ILE A 489 4.07 -22.92 12.41
N THR A 490 2.96 -23.03 13.16
CA THR A 490 1.91 -24.04 12.91
C THR A 490 1.30 -23.90 11.52
N TYR A 491 1.13 -22.66 11.05
CA TYR A 491 0.65 -22.40 9.69
C TYR A 491 1.62 -22.93 8.63
N TYR A 492 2.91 -22.65 8.74
CA TYR A 492 3.89 -23.17 7.78
C TYR A 492 4.03 -24.69 7.85
N ARG A 493 3.89 -25.33 9.02
CA ARG A 493 3.78 -26.79 9.10
C ARG A 493 2.55 -27.34 8.38
N ALA A 494 1.42 -26.64 8.48
CA ALA A 494 0.22 -27.03 7.72
C ALA A 494 0.43 -26.91 6.20
N LEU A 495 1.11 -25.87 5.73
CA LEU A 495 1.46 -25.72 4.32
C LEU A 495 2.45 -26.81 3.85
N MET A 496 3.41 -27.18 4.69
CA MET A 496 4.31 -28.30 4.41
C MET A 496 3.54 -29.62 4.25
N ALA A 497 2.66 -29.94 5.21
CA ALA A 497 1.81 -31.12 5.15
C ALA A 497 0.90 -31.12 3.90
N GLU A 498 0.34 -29.95 3.54
CA GLU A 498 -0.44 -29.78 2.31
C GLU A 498 0.40 -30.11 1.06
N LYS A 499 1.64 -29.59 0.96
CA LYS A 499 2.54 -29.87 -0.17
C LYS A 499 2.96 -31.35 -0.24
N GLN A 500 3.07 -32.02 0.90
CA GLN A 500 3.35 -33.45 0.98
C GLN A 500 2.10 -34.32 0.69
N GLY A 501 0.93 -33.71 0.53
CA GLY A 501 -0.33 -34.40 0.25
C GLY A 501 -1.07 -34.89 1.51
N ASP A 502 -0.54 -34.62 2.71
CA ASP A 502 -1.21 -34.92 3.98
C ASP A 502 -2.21 -33.82 4.35
N LEU A 503 -3.35 -33.84 3.66
CA LEU A 503 -4.42 -32.87 3.86
C LEU A 503 -5.11 -33.00 5.22
N ASP A 504 -5.02 -34.17 5.86
CA ASP A 504 -5.65 -34.44 7.17
C ASP A 504 -4.84 -33.78 8.29
N SER A 505 -3.51 -33.92 8.27
CA SER A 505 -2.63 -33.19 9.19
C SER A 505 -2.69 -31.69 8.93
N ALA A 506 -2.65 -31.25 7.67
CA ALA A 506 -2.73 -29.83 7.32
C ALA A 506 -3.97 -29.14 7.93
N VAL A 507 -5.15 -29.75 7.79
CA VAL A 507 -6.37 -29.16 8.36
C VAL A 507 -6.40 -29.17 9.88
N THR A 508 -5.74 -30.13 10.51
CA THR A 508 -5.73 -30.30 11.97
C THR A 508 -4.86 -29.20 12.56
N LEU A 509 -3.65 -29.04 12.01
CA LEU A 509 -2.74 -27.94 12.34
C LEU A 509 -3.39 -26.56 12.17
N LEU A 510 -4.12 -26.32 11.07
CA LEU A 510 -4.80 -25.04 10.88
C LEU A 510 -5.94 -24.80 11.88
N ARG A 511 -6.59 -25.85 12.40
CA ARG A 511 -7.63 -25.71 13.42
C ARG A 511 -7.08 -25.38 14.80
N ASP A 512 -5.84 -25.75 15.06
CA ASP A 512 -5.15 -25.50 16.33
C ASP A 512 -4.63 -24.05 16.44
N ILE A 513 -4.59 -23.31 15.33
CA ILE A 513 -4.27 -21.88 15.34
C ILE A 513 -5.35 -21.10 16.09
N ARG A 514 -4.91 -20.16 16.95
CA ARG A 514 -5.79 -19.32 17.79
C ARG A 514 -6.88 -18.62 16.97
N LYS A 515 -8.06 -18.46 17.58
CA LYS A 515 -9.27 -17.90 16.94
C LYS A 515 -9.12 -16.47 16.42
N ASP A 516 -8.17 -15.71 16.94
CA ASP A 516 -7.93 -14.32 16.52
C ASP A 516 -7.63 -14.28 15.01
N PHE A 517 -6.79 -15.19 14.50
CA PHE A 517 -6.53 -15.33 13.04
C PHE A 517 -7.77 -15.69 12.18
N TYR A 518 -8.94 -15.96 12.76
CA TYR A 518 -10.14 -16.26 11.99
C TYR A 518 -10.77 -15.02 11.34
N ALA A 519 -10.20 -13.82 11.49
CA ALA A 519 -10.51 -12.65 10.66
C ALA A 519 -9.46 -12.39 9.55
N ASP A 520 -8.34 -13.13 9.52
CA ASP A 520 -7.38 -13.08 8.41
C ASP A 520 -7.93 -13.80 7.18
N ARG A 521 -8.18 -13.00 6.13
CA ARG A 521 -8.62 -13.47 4.81
C ARG A 521 -7.72 -14.58 4.25
N VAL A 522 -6.40 -14.43 4.33
CA VAL A 522 -5.44 -15.40 3.74
C VAL A 522 -5.55 -16.75 4.46
N PHE A 523 -5.60 -16.70 5.78
CA PHE A 523 -5.81 -17.89 6.61
C PHE A 523 -7.16 -18.58 6.30
N LEU A 524 -8.27 -17.83 6.22
CA LEU A 524 -9.58 -18.37 5.90
C LEU A 524 -9.65 -18.99 4.50
N LEU A 525 -9.02 -18.34 3.50
CA LEU A 525 -8.91 -18.88 2.15
C LEU A 525 -8.14 -20.19 2.15
N LYS A 526 -7.00 -20.25 2.84
CA LYS A 526 -6.19 -21.47 2.95
C LYS A 526 -6.97 -22.62 3.59
N LEU A 527 -7.71 -22.35 4.67
CA LEU A 527 -8.61 -23.32 5.28
C LEU A 527 -9.68 -23.82 4.29
N ALA A 528 -10.28 -22.93 3.51
CA ALA A 528 -11.28 -23.28 2.51
C ALA A 528 -10.69 -24.14 1.39
N GLU A 529 -9.53 -23.77 0.85
CA GLU A 529 -8.80 -24.48 -0.20
C GLU A 529 -8.45 -25.92 0.21
N ILE A 530 -7.90 -26.12 1.41
CA ILE A 530 -7.57 -27.47 1.90
C ILE A 530 -8.84 -28.31 2.05
N GLN A 531 -9.96 -27.71 2.50
CA GLN A 531 -11.25 -28.41 2.56
C GLN A 531 -11.79 -28.75 1.17
N MET A 532 -11.58 -27.87 0.17
CA MET A 532 -11.90 -28.16 -1.23
C MET A 532 -11.10 -29.35 -1.75
N LYS A 533 -9.79 -29.39 -1.52
CA LYS A 533 -8.92 -30.51 -1.91
C LYS A 533 -9.32 -31.85 -1.27
N ARG A 534 -9.93 -31.81 -0.09
CA ARG A 534 -10.51 -32.98 0.62
C ARG A 534 -11.94 -33.33 0.18
N ASN A 535 -12.49 -32.64 -0.83
CA ASN A 535 -13.88 -32.77 -1.28
C ASN A 535 -14.93 -32.44 -0.19
N TYR A 536 -14.55 -31.67 0.82
CA TYR A 536 -15.45 -31.24 1.90
C TYR A 536 -16.12 -29.91 1.57
N TYR A 537 -16.83 -29.87 0.44
CA TYR A 537 -17.42 -28.66 -0.16
C TYR A 537 -18.31 -27.85 0.79
N LYS A 538 -19.15 -28.52 1.59
CA LYS A 538 -20.01 -27.85 2.58
C LYS A 538 -19.21 -27.14 3.68
N ARG A 539 -18.03 -27.66 4.05
CA ARG A 539 -17.15 -27.02 5.03
C ARG A 539 -16.38 -25.87 4.38
N ALA A 540 -15.85 -26.06 3.18
CA ALA A 540 -15.20 -24.99 2.41
C ALA A 540 -16.13 -23.79 2.21
N GLY A 541 -17.37 -24.04 1.79
CA GLY A 541 -18.36 -22.98 1.57
C GLY A 541 -18.71 -22.15 2.80
N LYS A 542 -18.54 -22.68 4.02
CA LYS A 542 -18.71 -21.87 5.25
C LYS A 542 -17.61 -20.83 5.39
N TRP A 543 -16.37 -21.20 5.07
CA TRP A 543 -15.23 -20.29 5.16
C TRP A 543 -15.26 -19.23 4.08
N TYR A 544 -15.59 -19.58 2.84
CA TYR A 544 -15.78 -18.57 1.78
C TYR A 544 -16.90 -17.58 2.12
N LYS A 545 -18.04 -18.05 2.65
CA LYS A 545 -19.10 -17.14 3.12
C LYS A 545 -18.64 -16.22 4.24
N LYS A 546 -17.83 -16.73 5.17
CA LYS A 546 -17.26 -15.93 6.25
C LYS A 546 -16.36 -14.81 5.72
N ILE A 547 -15.56 -15.07 4.69
CA ILE A 547 -14.76 -14.02 4.02
C ILE A 547 -15.69 -12.93 3.46
N LEU A 548 -16.76 -13.33 2.78
CA LEU A 548 -17.72 -12.40 2.18
C LEU A 548 -18.53 -11.58 3.21
N GLU A 549 -18.55 -11.95 4.49
CA GLU A 549 -19.17 -11.12 5.54
C GLU A 549 -18.41 -9.81 5.76
N PHE A 550 -17.09 -9.81 5.59
CA PHE A 550 -16.23 -8.63 5.81
C PHE A 550 -15.47 -8.15 4.56
N ALA A 551 -15.46 -8.93 3.49
CA ALA A 551 -14.94 -8.58 2.17
C ALA A 551 -15.95 -9.03 1.10
N PRO A 552 -17.08 -8.32 0.93
CA PRO A 552 -18.18 -8.74 0.05
C PRO A 552 -17.81 -8.77 -1.45
N ASP A 553 -16.65 -8.24 -1.80
CA ASP A 553 -16.10 -8.14 -3.15
C ASP A 553 -14.92 -9.09 -3.40
N ASP A 554 -14.71 -10.05 -2.50
CA ASP A 554 -13.57 -10.94 -2.59
C ASP A 554 -13.65 -11.95 -3.75
N LEU A 555 -12.86 -11.74 -4.80
CA LEU A 555 -12.90 -12.59 -5.99
C LEU A 555 -12.57 -14.06 -5.68
N ASP A 556 -11.58 -14.32 -4.84
CA ASP A 556 -11.15 -15.69 -4.54
C ASP A 556 -12.23 -16.46 -3.78
N ALA A 557 -12.91 -15.81 -2.84
CA ALA A 557 -14.04 -16.40 -2.13
C ALA A 557 -15.25 -16.64 -3.05
N HIS A 558 -15.56 -15.72 -3.97
CA HIS A 558 -16.60 -15.92 -4.97
C HIS A 558 -16.27 -17.08 -5.93
N ARG A 559 -15.02 -17.18 -6.41
CA ARG A 559 -14.55 -18.31 -7.22
C ARG A 559 -14.68 -19.62 -6.45
N GLY A 560 -14.28 -19.62 -5.18
CA GLY A 560 -14.42 -20.74 -4.27
C GLY A 560 -15.88 -21.19 -4.08
N LEU A 561 -16.80 -20.26 -3.86
CA LEU A 561 -18.24 -20.56 -3.73
C LEU A 561 -18.85 -21.06 -5.04
N ARG A 562 -18.46 -20.47 -6.19
CA ARG A 562 -18.88 -20.98 -7.50
C ARG A 562 -18.53 -22.45 -7.64
N GLU A 563 -17.30 -22.84 -7.29
CA GLU A 563 -16.86 -24.23 -7.37
C GLU A 563 -17.55 -25.12 -6.32
N VAL A 564 -17.79 -24.62 -5.09
CA VAL A 564 -18.60 -25.34 -4.08
C VAL A 564 -20.01 -25.63 -4.60
N TYR A 565 -20.68 -24.65 -5.20
CA TYR A 565 -22.05 -24.83 -5.70
C TYR A 565 -22.12 -25.78 -6.88
N LYS A 566 -21.14 -25.71 -7.79
CA LYS A 566 -20.98 -26.68 -8.87
C LYS A 566 -20.84 -28.11 -8.34
N ASN A 567 -19.97 -28.35 -7.37
CA ASN A 567 -19.73 -29.69 -6.81
C ASN A 567 -20.83 -30.18 -5.86
N THR A 568 -21.71 -29.29 -5.37
CA THR A 568 -22.85 -29.66 -4.53
C THR A 568 -24.17 -29.74 -5.28
N GLY A 569 -24.18 -29.46 -6.60
CA GLY A 569 -25.39 -29.49 -7.44
C GLY A 569 -26.36 -28.35 -7.15
N ASN A 570 -25.88 -27.21 -6.63
CA ASN A 570 -26.70 -26.03 -6.40
C ASN A 570 -26.60 -25.08 -7.62
N ASP A 571 -27.43 -25.33 -8.64
CA ASP A 571 -27.40 -24.57 -9.90
C ASP A 571 -27.70 -23.08 -9.71
N GLU A 572 -28.67 -22.73 -8.87
CA GLU A 572 -29.02 -21.33 -8.60
C GLU A 572 -27.83 -20.59 -7.95
N GLY A 573 -27.24 -21.19 -6.92
CA GLY A 573 -26.03 -20.66 -6.28
C GLY A 573 -24.88 -20.51 -7.27
N TYR A 574 -24.66 -21.51 -8.12
CA TYR A 574 -23.63 -21.46 -9.15
C TYR A 574 -23.85 -20.29 -10.12
N GLN A 575 -25.05 -20.10 -10.66
CA GLN A 575 -25.33 -19.02 -11.61
C GLN A 575 -25.15 -17.63 -10.98
N ASN A 576 -25.56 -17.47 -9.71
CA ASN A 576 -25.38 -16.24 -8.97
C ASN A 576 -23.89 -15.91 -8.77
N GLU A 577 -23.10 -16.88 -8.29
CA GLU A 577 -21.66 -16.68 -8.11
C GLU A 577 -20.93 -16.53 -9.44
N ASP A 578 -21.31 -17.26 -10.50
CA ASP A 578 -20.67 -17.12 -11.82
C ASP A 578 -20.89 -15.73 -12.41
N LYS A 579 -22.07 -15.13 -12.21
CA LYS A 579 -22.34 -13.75 -12.60
C LYS A 579 -21.43 -12.75 -11.86
N LEU A 580 -21.26 -12.94 -10.55
CA LEU A 580 -20.42 -12.09 -9.71
C LEU A 580 -18.94 -12.27 -10.06
N VAL A 581 -18.47 -13.51 -10.18
CA VAL A 581 -17.10 -13.84 -10.60
C VAL A 581 -16.81 -13.23 -11.95
N ARG A 582 -17.68 -13.36 -12.96
CA ARG A 582 -17.45 -12.71 -14.26
C ARG A 582 -17.41 -11.18 -14.17
N ALA A 583 -18.21 -10.58 -13.29
CA ALA A 583 -18.16 -9.13 -13.08
C ALA A 583 -16.83 -8.73 -12.43
N LEU A 584 -16.42 -9.41 -11.36
CA LEU A 584 -15.16 -9.16 -10.65
C LEU A 584 -13.94 -9.50 -11.50
N GLU A 585 -13.93 -10.63 -12.22
CA GLU A 585 -12.89 -10.99 -13.19
C GLU A 585 -12.82 -9.99 -14.33
N LYS A 586 -13.94 -9.44 -14.79
CA LYS A 586 -13.89 -8.35 -15.76
C LYS A 586 -13.32 -7.07 -15.13
N ALA A 587 -13.37 -6.90 -13.82
CA ALA A 587 -12.63 -5.85 -13.14
C ALA A 587 -11.13 -6.19 -12.95
N LEU A 588 -10.75 -7.48 -12.97
CA LEU A 588 -9.43 -8.00 -12.58
C LEU A 588 -8.56 -8.62 -13.70
N LEU A 589 -9.13 -9.11 -14.82
CA LEU A 589 -8.43 -9.53 -16.07
C LEU A 589 -7.80 -8.36 -16.83
N HIS A 590 -7.91 -7.24 -16.16
CA HIS A 590 -7.50 -5.95 -16.52
C HIS A 590 -6.59 -5.42 -15.43
N GLU A 591 -6.27 -6.09 -14.32
CA GLU A 591 -5.12 -5.82 -13.43
C GLU A 591 -3.84 -6.49 -13.95
#